data_AF-A4BCB3-F1
#
_entry.id   AF-A4BCB3-F1
#
_cell.length_a   1.000
_cell.length_b   1.000
_cell.length_c   1.000
_cell.angle_alpha   90.00
_cell.angle_beta   90.00
_cell.angle_gamma   90.00
#
_symmetry.space_group_name_H-M   'P 1'
#
loop_
_entity.id
_entity.type
_entity.pdbx_description
1 polymer ?
#
loop_
_entity_poly.entity_id
_entity_poly.type
_entity_poly.pdbx_seq_one_letter_code
_entity_poly.pdbx_strand_id
1 'polypeptide(L)'
;MSYRHNPNSTTLAEIDKTLQFIRERAPELFEREGATKWTEGHRVFFDPEGPDDQYTFMVGALKNGNVTWHMMPIYAVPELKERWATALRPFLSGKSCIQFKSFDELPQDALDDIVRKGTPAFGQVLNTLKKKKR
;
A
#
# COMPACT_ATOMS: atom_id res chain seq x y z
N MET A 1 2.25 7.21 23.18
CA MET A 1 2.52 8.53 22.57
C MET A 1 2.01 8.47 21.14
N SER A 2 0.70 8.66 20.96
CA SER A 2 0.06 8.72 19.64
C SER A 2 0.32 10.11 19.07
N TYR A 3 1.25 10.19 18.12
CA TYR A 3 1.62 11.44 17.48
C TYR A 3 0.66 11.73 16.34
N ARG A 4 -0.37 12.54 16.59
CA ARG A 4 -1.14 13.20 15.53
C ARG A 4 -0.27 14.26 14.88
N HIS A 5 0.47 13.88 13.85
CA HIS A 5 1.06 14.84 12.92
C HIS A 5 -0.05 15.33 12.00
N ASN A 6 -0.24 16.65 11.89
CA ASN A 6 -1.18 17.22 10.95
C ASN A 6 -0.43 17.47 9.63
N PRO A 7 -0.62 16.64 8.59
CA PRO A 7 0.04 16.84 7.30
C PRO A 7 -0.36 18.19 6.68
N ASN A 8 0.53 18.74 5.85
CA ASN A 8 0.19 19.95 5.08
C ASN A 8 -0.83 19.61 3.98
N SER A 9 -1.48 20.64 3.42
CA SER A 9 -2.52 20.49 2.40
C SER A 9 -2.06 19.76 1.14
N THR A 10 -0.79 19.93 0.73
CA THR A 10 -0.22 19.23 -0.42
C THR A 10 -0.09 17.73 -0.16
N THR A 11 0.48 17.34 0.99
CA THR A 11 0.61 15.93 1.37
C THR A 11 -0.76 15.25 1.46
N LEU A 12 -1.78 15.94 1.96
CA LEU A 12 -3.16 15.43 1.98
C LEU A 12 -3.70 15.18 0.57
N ALA A 13 -3.50 16.12 -0.36
CA ALA A 13 -3.94 15.94 -1.75
C ALA A 13 -3.26 14.74 -2.43
N GLU A 14 -1.97 14.52 -2.17
CA GLU A 14 -1.23 13.39 -2.73
C GLU A 14 -1.64 12.05 -2.09
N ILE A 15 -1.99 12.05 -0.81
CA ILE A 15 -2.65 10.90 -0.17
C ILE A 15 -3.98 10.62 -0.88
N ASP A 16 -4.84 11.62 -1.04
CA ASP A 16 -6.16 11.43 -1.67
C ASP A 16 -6.07 10.89 -3.10
N LYS A 17 -5.13 11.41 -3.90
CA LYS A 17 -4.81 10.86 -5.24
C LYS A 17 -4.44 9.38 -5.17
N THR A 18 -3.56 9.01 -4.23
CA THR A 18 -3.11 7.63 -4.04
C THR A 18 -4.27 6.72 -3.63
N LEU A 19 -5.14 7.17 -2.71
CA LEU A 19 -6.31 6.43 -2.27
C LEU A 19 -7.30 6.21 -3.41
N GLN A 20 -7.58 7.27 -4.19
CA GLN A 20 -8.44 7.18 -5.36
C GLN A 20 -7.88 6.18 -6.37
N PHE A 21 -6.57 6.23 -6.65
CA PHE A 21 -5.91 5.30 -7.56
C PHE A 21 -6.12 3.84 -7.16
N ILE A 22 -6.00 3.53 -5.86
CA ILE A 22 -6.23 2.18 -5.33
C ILE A 22 -7.69 1.78 -5.46
N ARG A 23 -8.63 2.64 -5.03
CA ARG A 23 -10.08 2.37 -5.07
C ARG A 23 -10.58 2.04 -6.47
N GLU A 24 -10.08 2.75 -7.48
CA GLU A 24 -10.45 2.54 -8.89
C GLU A 24 -9.94 1.21 -9.47
N ARG A 25 -8.84 0.68 -8.93
CA ARG A 25 -8.12 -0.48 -9.50
C ARG A 25 -8.28 -1.76 -8.69
N ALA A 26 -8.65 -1.63 -7.43
CA ALA A 26 -8.92 -2.72 -6.51
C ALA A 26 -10.19 -2.43 -5.67
N PRO A 27 -11.36 -2.25 -6.33
CA PRO A 27 -12.62 -1.92 -5.64
C PRO A 27 -13.12 -3.02 -4.70
N GLU A 28 -12.58 -4.24 -4.81
CA GLU A 28 -12.87 -5.37 -3.93
C GLU A 28 -12.27 -5.20 -2.51
N LEU A 29 -11.30 -4.31 -2.34
CA LEU A 29 -10.64 -4.11 -1.06
C LEU A 29 -11.46 -3.25 -0.11
N PHE A 30 -11.48 -3.63 1.16
CA PHE A 30 -12.12 -2.85 2.21
C PHE A 30 -11.15 -1.82 2.80
N GLU A 31 -11.51 -0.54 2.73
CA GLU A 31 -10.74 0.55 3.32
C GLU A 31 -11.21 0.85 4.75
N ARG A 32 -10.25 1.02 5.66
CA ARG A 32 -10.50 1.60 6.99
C ARG A 32 -9.31 2.44 7.46
N GLU A 33 -9.55 3.26 8.49
CA GLU A 33 -8.46 3.88 9.21
C GLU A 33 -7.69 2.82 10.00
N GLY A 34 -6.35 2.90 9.97
CA GLY A 34 -5.50 1.95 10.68
C GLY A 34 -5.66 2.07 12.19
N ALA A 35 -5.89 0.94 12.87
CA ALA A 35 -6.19 0.90 14.29
C ALA A 35 -4.97 0.59 15.19
N THR A 36 -3.79 0.35 14.60
CA THR A 36 -2.57 0.02 15.36
C THR A 36 -1.66 1.23 15.52
N LYS A 37 -0.75 1.18 16.51
CA LYS A 37 0.29 2.22 16.72
C LYS A 37 1.16 2.54 15.50
N TRP A 38 1.21 1.64 14.51
CA TRP A 38 2.01 1.79 13.29
C TRP A 38 1.19 2.28 12.09
N THR A 39 -0.12 2.20 12.18
CA THR A 39 -1.07 2.50 11.10
C THR A 39 -2.05 3.61 11.49
N GLU A 40 -2.00 4.11 12.73
CA GLU A 40 -2.84 5.21 13.22
C GLU A 40 -2.65 6.43 12.31
N GLY A 41 -3.75 7.04 11.87
CA GLY A 41 -3.75 8.13 10.89
C GLY A 41 -3.41 7.73 9.45
N HIS A 42 -3.25 6.44 9.16
CA HIS A 42 -3.11 5.91 7.81
C HIS A 42 -4.44 5.32 7.33
N ARG A 43 -4.64 5.29 6.02
CA ARG A 43 -5.69 4.50 5.38
C ARG A 43 -5.13 3.15 4.99
N VAL A 44 -5.86 2.10 5.31
CA VAL A 44 -5.40 0.72 5.15
C VAL A 44 -6.47 -0.06 4.40
N PHE A 45 -6.05 -0.81 3.40
CA PHE A 45 -6.89 -1.63 2.53
C PHE A 45 -6.70 -3.10 2.85
N PHE A 46 -7.79 -3.83 3.06
CA PHE A 46 -7.81 -5.24 3.43
C PHE A 46 -8.54 -6.07 2.38
N ASP A 47 -8.05 -7.29 2.16
CA ASP A 47 -8.84 -8.32 1.49
C ASP A 47 -9.94 -8.80 2.46
N PRO A 48 -11.23 -8.72 2.11
CA PRO A 48 -12.32 -9.11 3.00
C PRO A 48 -12.34 -10.61 3.34
N GLU A 49 -11.72 -11.47 2.53
CA GLU A 49 -11.57 -12.90 2.82
C GLU A 49 -10.25 -13.25 3.52
N GLY A 50 -9.32 -12.28 3.51
CA GLY A 50 -8.02 -12.33 4.15
C GLY A 50 -8.09 -12.36 5.68
N PRO A 51 -6.97 -12.65 6.35
CA PRO A 51 -6.91 -12.59 7.80
C PRO A 51 -6.91 -11.13 8.31
N ASP A 52 -7.59 -10.88 9.42
CA ASP A 52 -7.82 -9.53 9.98
C ASP A 52 -6.55 -8.73 10.30
N ASP A 53 -5.42 -9.43 10.49
CA ASP A 53 -4.11 -8.88 10.83
C ASP A 53 -3.22 -8.60 9.61
N GLN A 54 -3.71 -8.85 8.39
CA GLN A 54 -2.96 -8.60 7.14
C GLN A 54 -3.70 -7.59 6.26
N TYR A 55 -2.99 -6.54 5.86
CA TYR A 55 -3.47 -5.57 4.88
C TYR A 55 -2.80 -5.79 3.53
N THR A 56 -3.45 -5.34 2.46
CA THR A 56 -2.92 -5.32 1.09
C THR A 56 -2.13 -4.05 0.84
N PHE A 57 -2.73 -2.90 1.17
CA PHE A 57 -2.10 -1.58 1.02
C PHE A 57 -2.26 -0.73 2.28
N MET A 58 -1.29 0.15 2.52
CA MET A 58 -1.43 1.23 3.50
C MET A 58 -0.85 2.52 2.93
N VAL A 59 -1.57 3.63 3.11
CA VAL A 59 -1.16 4.96 2.65
C VAL A 59 -1.26 5.95 3.80
N GLY A 60 -0.28 6.83 3.96
CA GLY A 60 -0.37 7.94 4.90
C GLY A 60 0.79 8.92 4.81
N ALA A 61 0.82 9.87 5.74
CA ALA A 61 1.81 10.93 5.79
C ALA A 61 2.99 10.58 6.71
N LEU A 62 4.20 10.94 6.28
CA LEU A 62 5.40 10.95 7.11
C LEU A 62 5.66 12.33 7.69
N LYS A 63 6.43 12.40 8.78
CA LYS A 63 6.80 13.65 9.47
C LYS A 63 7.59 14.63 8.60
N ASN A 64 8.26 14.15 7.56
CA ASN A 64 9.00 14.97 6.61
C ASN A 64 8.13 15.51 5.46
N GLY A 65 6.80 15.29 5.51
CA GLY A 65 5.86 15.73 4.49
C GLY A 65 5.73 14.80 3.28
N ASN A 66 6.50 13.71 3.22
CA ASN A 66 6.34 12.70 2.16
C ASN A 66 5.09 11.83 2.43
N VAL A 67 4.52 11.28 1.37
CA VAL A 67 3.56 10.19 1.42
C VAL A 67 4.32 8.88 1.52
N THR A 68 3.85 7.97 2.37
CA THR A 68 4.29 6.57 2.42
C THR A 68 3.19 5.68 1.85
N TRP A 69 3.57 4.75 0.98
CA TRP A 69 2.67 3.73 0.45
C TRP A 69 3.30 2.35 0.58
N HIS A 70 2.69 1.52 1.43
CA HIS A 70 3.06 0.14 1.63
C HIS A 70 2.26 -0.75 0.68
N MET A 71 2.96 -1.60 -0.05
CA MET A 71 2.42 -2.52 -1.05
C MET A 71 2.84 -3.94 -0.69
N MET A 72 2.00 -4.65 0.07
CA MET A 72 2.27 -6.05 0.43
C MET A 72 2.36 -6.99 -0.78
N PRO A 73 1.63 -6.78 -1.89
CA PRO A 73 1.83 -7.58 -3.10
C PRO A 73 3.27 -7.60 -3.63
N ILE A 74 3.98 -6.46 -3.64
CA ILE A 74 5.40 -6.39 -4.04
C ILE A 74 6.30 -7.21 -3.11
N TYR A 75 5.93 -7.34 -1.84
CA TYR A 75 6.69 -8.13 -0.88
C TYR A 75 6.50 -9.63 -1.07
N ALA A 76 5.25 -10.04 -1.25
CA ALA A 76 4.81 -11.43 -1.13
C ALA A 76 4.70 -12.16 -2.47
N VAL A 77 4.69 -11.45 -3.59
CA VAL A 77 4.61 -12.01 -4.96
C VAL A 77 5.95 -11.74 -5.67
N PRO A 78 6.90 -12.70 -5.67
CA PRO A 78 8.24 -12.50 -6.22
C PRO A 78 8.25 -12.04 -7.67
N GLU A 79 7.33 -12.56 -8.49
CA GLU A 79 7.25 -12.25 -9.93
C GLU A 79 6.93 -10.76 -10.18
N LEU A 80 6.11 -10.14 -9.32
CA LEU A 80 5.82 -8.71 -9.39
C LEU A 80 7.03 -7.87 -8.97
N LYS A 81 7.72 -8.33 -7.92
CA LYS A 81 8.92 -7.65 -7.43
C LYS A 81 10.01 -7.65 -8.49
N GLU A 82 10.29 -8.80 -9.10
CA GLU A 82 11.33 -8.94 -10.12
C GLU A 82 11.02 -8.11 -11.36
N ARG A 83 9.76 -8.14 -11.83
CA ARG A 83 9.30 -7.37 -12.98
C ARG A 83 9.51 -5.86 -12.82
N TRP A 84 9.22 -5.32 -11.63
CA TRP A 84 9.21 -3.88 -11.39
C TRP A 84 10.37 -3.36 -10.53
N ALA A 85 11.33 -4.23 -10.16
CA ALA A 85 12.45 -3.88 -9.29
C ALA A 85 13.20 -2.64 -9.77
N THR A 86 13.54 -2.56 -11.06
CA THR A 86 14.29 -1.43 -11.63
C THR A 86 13.49 -0.13 -11.58
N ALA A 87 12.19 -0.16 -11.91
CA ALA A 87 11.34 1.02 -11.95
C ALA A 87 11.04 1.57 -10.54
N LEU A 88 10.85 0.68 -9.56
CA LEU A 88 10.52 1.08 -8.19
C LEU A 88 11.75 1.41 -7.34
N ARG A 89 12.94 0.91 -7.68
CA ARG A 89 14.18 1.09 -6.91
C ARG A 89 14.44 2.52 -6.45
N PRO A 90 14.21 3.58 -7.24
CA PRO A 90 14.44 4.96 -6.80
C PRO A 90 13.53 5.41 -5.65
N PHE A 91 12.36 4.79 -5.50
CA PHE A 91 11.31 5.19 -4.56
C PHE A 91 11.21 4.27 -3.35
N LEU A 92 11.76 3.06 -3.43
CA LEU A 92 11.68 2.05 -2.38
C LEU A 92 12.40 2.51 -1.10
N SER A 93 11.64 2.52 -0.01
CA SER A 93 12.12 2.71 1.34
C SER A 93 11.84 1.43 2.15
N GLY A 94 12.80 0.51 2.11
CA GLY A 94 12.67 -0.81 2.73
C GLY A 94 12.16 -1.88 1.77
N LYS A 95 11.44 -2.88 2.30
CA LYS A 95 11.11 -4.12 1.55
C LYS A 95 9.85 -4.03 0.68
N SER A 96 8.94 -3.12 1.01
CA SER A 96 7.58 -3.08 0.43
C SER A 96 6.94 -1.70 0.44
N CYS A 97 7.69 -0.68 0.83
CA CYS A 97 7.19 0.68 0.99
C CYS A 97 7.89 1.58 -0.04
N ILE A 98 7.13 2.48 -0.64
CA ILE A 98 7.67 3.62 -1.40
C ILE A 98 7.36 4.92 -0.67
N GLN A 99 8.25 5.89 -0.83
CA GLN A 99 8.06 7.24 -0.30
C GLN A 99 8.19 8.27 -1.42
N PHE A 100 7.27 9.23 -1.46
CA PHE A 100 7.24 10.23 -2.54
C PHE A 100 6.62 11.54 -2.07
N LYS A 101 6.86 12.61 -2.83
CA LYS A 101 6.25 13.93 -2.61
C LYS A 101 5.12 14.23 -3.57
N SER A 102 5.19 13.69 -4.79
CA SER A 102 4.16 13.82 -5.81
C SER A 102 3.88 12.44 -6.41
N PHE A 103 2.61 12.09 -6.49
CA PHE A 103 2.13 10.84 -7.07
C PHE A 103 2.51 10.73 -8.55
N ASP A 104 2.54 11.87 -9.25
CA ASP A 104 2.78 11.95 -10.70
C ASP A 104 4.25 11.63 -11.07
N GLU A 105 5.18 11.64 -10.10
CA GLU A 105 6.59 11.23 -10.29
C GLU A 105 6.78 9.71 -10.27
N LEU A 106 5.76 8.95 -9.83
CA LEU A 106 5.85 7.50 -9.67
C LEU A 106 5.69 6.76 -11.01
N PRO A 107 6.29 5.56 -11.16
CA PRO A 107 6.14 4.75 -12.37
C PRO A 107 4.72 4.18 -12.48
N GLN A 108 3.84 4.91 -13.17
CA GLN A 108 2.40 4.63 -13.23
C GLN A 108 2.09 3.21 -13.74
N ASP A 109 2.79 2.73 -14.76
CA ASP A 109 2.60 1.38 -15.30
C ASP A 109 2.90 0.29 -14.26
N ALA A 110 3.94 0.50 -13.45
CA ALA A 110 4.28 -0.41 -12.37
C ALA A 110 3.19 -0.40 -11.29
N LEU A 111 2.73 0.79 -10.89
CA LEU A 111 1.68 0.93 -9.89
C LEU A 111 0.36 0.30 -10.34
N ASP A 112 -0.04 0.49 -11.59
CA ASP A 112 -1.26 -0.10 -12.15
C ASP A 112 -1.17 -1.64 -12.14
N ASP A 113 -0.04 -2.21 -12.59
CA ASP A 113 0.18 -3.64 -12.60
C ASP A 113 0.16 -4.24 -11.17
N ILE A 114 0.79 -3.55 -10.21
CA ILE A 114 0.84 -3.98 -8.80
C ILE A 114 -0.54 -3.94 -8.17
N VAL A 115 -1.33 -2.89 -8.38
CA VAL A 115 -2.66 -2.81 -7.78
C VAL A 115 -3.60 -3.80 -8.46
N ARG A 116 -3.64 -3.87 -9.79
CA ARG A 116 -4.60 -4.73 -10.51
C ARG A 116 -4.24 -6.22 -10.44
N LYS A 117 -2.97 -6.57 -10.65
CA LYS A 117 -2.54 -7.97 -10.69
C LYS A 117 -2.00 -8.45 -9.35
N GLY A 118 -1.37 -7.57 -8.59
CA GLY A 118 -0.85 -7.90 -7.27
C GLY A 118 -1.93 -8.10 -6.21
N THR A 119 -3.05 -7.38 -6.28
CA THR A 119 -4.16 -7.59 -5.33
C THR A 119 -4.69 -9.04 -5.36
N PRO A 120 -5.16 -9.59 -6.50
CA PRO A 120 -5.65 -10.97 -6.54
C PRO A 120 -4.55 -12.00 -6.28
N ALA A 121 -3.32 -11.77 -6.76
CA ALA A 121 -2.19 -12.67 -6.50
C ALA A 121 -1.87 -12.74 -5.00
N PHE A 122 -1.89 -11.59 -4.31
CA PHE A 122 -1.67 -11.54 -2.88
C PHE A 122 -2.80 -12.20 -2.09
N GLY A 123 -4.06 -12.03 -2.50
CA GLY A 123 -5.21 -12.75 -1.91
C GLY A 123 -5.02 -14.27 -1.95
N GLN A 124 -4.46 -14.82 -3.03
CA GLN A 124 -4.11 -16.25 -3.12
C GLN A 124 -3.02 -16.66 -2.12
N VAL A 125 -2.01 -15.81 -1.93
CA VAL A 125 -0.96 -16.02 -0.91
C VAL A 125 -1.58 -16.03 0.49
N LEU A 126 -2.43 -15.06 0.82
CA LEU A 126 -3.13 -14.98 2.11
C LEU A 126 -4.00 -16.22 2.37
N ASN A 127 -4.73 -16.69 1.36
CA ASN A 127 -5.53 -17.90 1.45
C ASN A 127 -4.69 -19.16 1.70
N THR A 128 -3.50 -19.25 1.09
CA THR A 128 -2.56 -20.34 1.34
C THR A 128 -2.03 -20.31 2.78
N LEU A 129 -1.71 -19.12 3.31
CA LEU A 129 -1.26 -18.95 4.68
C LEU A 129 -2.35 -19.29 5.70
N LYS A 130 -3.60 -18.93 5.43
CA LYS A 130 -4.78 -19.26 6.26
C LYS A 130 -4.97 -20.78 6.38
N LYS A 131 -4.81 -21.52 5.27
CA LYS A 131 -4.92 -23.00 5.27
C LYS A 131 -3.84 -23.68 6.10
N LYS A 132 -2.61 -23.16 6.12
CA LYS A 132 -1.49 -23.75 6.89
C LYS A 132 -1.58 -23.54 8.41
N LYS A 133 -2.39 -22.57 8.87
CA LYS A 133 -2.59 -22.29 10.31
C LYS A 133 -3.72 -23.13 10.94
N ARG A 134 -4.48 -23.88 10.14
CA ARG A 134 -5.54 -24.80 10.61
C ARG A 134 -4.97 -26.21 10.70
#